data_AF-A0A5Q2NUH1-F1
#
_entry.id   AF-A0A5Q2NUH1-F1
#
_cell.length_a   1.000
_cell.length_b   1.000
_cell.length_c   1.000
_cell.angle_alpha   90.00
_cell.angle_beta   90.00
_cell.angle_gamma   90.00
#
_symmetry.space_group_name_H-M   'P 1'
#
loop_
_entity.id
_entity.type
_entity.pdbx_description
1 polymer ?
#
loop_
_entity_poly.entity_id
_entity_poly.type
_entity_poly.pdbx_seq_one_letter_code
_entity_poly.pdbx_strand_id
1 'polypeptide(L)'
;MGRSDQYPRRARRHRRGRLRRVPGAGRQRVRLGASGIRCRASPSRAVRGLTLGAERKREMSELVLNRLEMTRLELLEEVRGLPLETLEAPRPGGGWSVLENLEHLAALEGAVAQGLSAALAGPERSDLRRAPLELVKDRSRLVDAPAHVQPAGRIHTAAEAEQALADVRRRLLEAIAADYGTERMETRGFEHPLFGPMSAAQWVELVPLHEARHLEQIRDTLRRLQDQ
;
A
#
# COMPACT_ATOMS: atom_id res chain seq x y z
N MET A 1 -39.50 37.38 9.77
CA MET A 1 -40.00 37.47 8.37
C MET A 1 -39.08 36.58 7.54
N GLY A 2 -39.42 35.32 7.28
CA GLY A 2 -40.38 34.87 6.24
C GLY A 2 -39.60 34.78 4.92
N ARG A 3 -39.46 33.63 4.25
CA ARG A 3 -40.51 32.69 3.87
C ARG A 3 -39.97 31.29 3.62
N SER A 4 -40.76 30.34 4.08
CA SER A 4 -40.87 28.95 3.65
C SER A 4 -41.22 28.83 2.16
N ASP A 5 -40.87 27.72 1.53
CA ASP A 5 -41.80 26.88 0.74
C ASP A 5 -41.03 25.67 0.16
N GLN A 6 -41.26 24.46 0.66
CA GLN A 6 -42.37 23.53 0.36
C GLN A 6 -42.06 22.59 -0.82
N TYR A 7 -41.98 21.31 -0.47
CA TYR A 7 -42.00 20.12 -1.33
C TYR A 7 -43.19 20.10 -2.31
N PRO A 8 -43.16 19.18 -3.30
CA PRO A 8 -44.17 18.12 -3.17
C PRO A 8 -43.62 16.70 -3.37
N ARG A 9 -44.16 15.83 -2.52
CA ARG A 9 -44.12 14.37 -2.58
C ARG A 9 -44.87 13.88 -3.82
N ARG A 10 -44.34 12.87 -4.51
CA ARG A 10 -45.15 11.95 -5.32
C ARG A 10 -45.01 10.53 -4.81
N ALA A 11 -46.17 9.89 -4.69
CA ALA A 11 -46.38 8.62 -4.02
C ALA A 11 -46.68 7.51 -5.03
N ARG A 12 -46.41 6.28 -4.58
CA ARG A 12 -47.01 4.99 -4.98
C ARG A 12 -46.68 4.46 -6.39
N ARG A 13 -46.15 3.23 -6.42
CA ARG A 13 -46.99 2.02 -6.54
C ARG A 13 -46.14 0.76 -6.38
N HIS A 14 -46.53 -0.07 -5.40
CA HIS A 14 -46.19 -1.49 -5.38
C HIS A 14 -46.76 -2.18 -6.62
N ARG A 15 -45.94 -3.01 -7.29
CA ARG A 15 -46.43 -4.14 -8.08
C ARG A 15 -45.78 -5.41 -7.55
N ARG A 16 -46.59 -6.23 -6.88
CA ARG A 16 -46.29 -7.63 -6.56
C ARG A 16 -46.38 -8.44 -7.86
N GLY A 17 -45.25 -8.98 -8.29
CA GLY A 17 -45.14 -9.93 -9.41
C GLY A 17 -45.16 -11.37 -8.89
N ARG A 18 -46.22 -12.07 -9.27
CA ARG A 18 -46.66 -13.42 -8.91
C ARG A 18 -45.62 -14.51 -9.21
N LEU A 19 -45.37 -15.39 -8.24
CA LEU A 19 -44.71 -16.69 -8.41
C LEU A 19 -45.57 -17.60 -9.32
N ARG A 20 -44.96 -18.24 -10.32
CA ARG A 20 -45.53 -19.39 -11.03
C ARG A 20 -44.75 -20.65 -10.67
N ARG A 21 -45.45 -21.60 -10.05
CA ARG A 21 -45.03 -23.00 -9.87
C ARG A 21 -45.26 -23.76 -11.16
N VAL A 22 -44.33 -24.67 -11.50
CA VAL A 22 -44.53 -25.71 -12.51
C VAL A 22 -44.39 -27.07 -11.80
N PRO A 23 -45.34 -28.00 -11.92
CA PRO A 23 -45.24 -29.35 -11.38
C PRO A 23 -44.71 -30.34 -12.43
N GLY A 24 -43.94 -31.34 -12.00
CA GLY A 24 -43.52 -32.43 -12.88
C GLY A 24 -42.61 -33.43 -12.19
N ALA A 25 -43.21 -34.44 -11.56
CA ALA A 25 -42.53 -35.61 -11.02
C ALA A 25 -42.13 -36.57 -12.14
N GLY A 26 -40.92 -37.10 -12.07
CA GLY A 26 -40.45 -38.22 -12.88
C GLY A 26 -39.42 -39.02 -12.09
N ARG A 27 -39.89 -40.02 -11.33
CA ARG A 27 -39.03 -41.01 -10.69
C ARG A 27 -38.60 -42.02 -11.76
N GLN A 28 -37.30 -42.18 -11.97
CA GLN A 28 -36.78 -43.37 -12.62
C GLN A 28 -35.61 -43.92 -11.79
N ARG A 29 -35.86 -45.08 -11.18
CA ARG A 29 -34.84 -45.94 -10.58
C ARG A 29 -34.07 -46.58 -11.73
N VAL A 30 -32.75 -46.38 -11.77
CA VAL A 30 -31.84 -47.21 -12.57
C VAL A 30 -30.71 -47.69 -11.66
N ARG A 31 -30.33 -48.94 -11.93
CA ARG A 31 -29.63 -49.89 -11.06
C ARG A 31 -28.22 -49.44 -10.67
N LEU A 32 -27.82 -49.81 -9.44
CA LEU A 32 -26.44 -49.81 -9.00
C LEU A 32 -25.67 -50.87 -9.77
N GLY A 33 -24.79 -50.44 -10.68
CA GLY A 33 -23.73 -51.25 -11.27
C GLY A 33 -22.39 -50.76 -10.74
N ALA A 34 -21.71 -51.59 -9.96
CA ALA A 34 -20.35 -51.36 -9.53
C ALA A 34 -19.39 -51.54 -10.71
N SER A 35 -18.59 -50.53 -11.01
CA SER A 35 -17.25 -50.69 -11.60
C SER A 35 -16.46 -49.41 -11.38
N GLY A 36 -15.35 -49.55 -10.65
CA GLY A 36 -14.48 -48.47 -10.31
C GLY A 36 -13.77 -47.90 -11.54
N ILE A 37 -13.77 -46.57 -11.63
CA ILE A 37 -12.69 -45.83 -12.27
C ILE A 37 -12.36 -44.69 -11.31
N ARG A 38 -11.33 -44.88 -10.49
CA ARG A 38 -10.68 -43.75 -9.81
C ARG A 38 -9.85 -43.03 -10.86
N CYS A 39 -10.47 -42.09 -11.57
CA CYS A 39 -9.72 -41.08 -12.32
C CYS A 39 -8.96 -40.22 -11.31
N ARG A 40 -7.69 -40.55 -11.04
CA ARG A 40 -6.74 -39.58 -10.50
C ARG A 40 -6.45 -38.61 -11.63
N ALA A 41 -7.28 -37.58 -11.77
CA ALA A 41 -6.99 -36.47 -12.65
C ALA A 41 -5.78 -35.73 -12.05
N SER A 42 -4.59 -36.03 -12.55
CA SER A 42 -3.43 -35.19 -12.31
C SER A 42 -3.72 -33.82 -12.92
N PRO A 43 -3.59 -32.70 -12.19
CA PRO A 43 -3.92 -31.40 -12.76
C PRO A 43 -3.09 -31.16 -14.03
N SER A 44 -3.75 -30.66 -15.08
CA SER A 44 -3.09 -30.31 -16.35
C SER A 44 -1.90 -29.39 -16.09
N ARG A 45 -0.84 -29.53 -16.89
CA ARG A 45 0.40 -28.75 -16.79
C ARG A 45 0.14 -27.22 -16.79
N ALA A 46 -0.93 -26.78 -17.47
CA ALA A 46 -1.40 -25.39 -17.47
C ALA A 46 -1.99 -24.94 -16.12
N VAL A 47 -2.77 -25.80 -15.45
CA VAL A 47 -3.33 -25.52 -14.11
C VAL A 47 -2.22 -25.47 -13.07
N ARG A 48 -1.22 -26.36 -13.17
CA ARG A 48 -0.02 -26.32 -12.31
C ARG A 48 0.84 -25.06 -12.50
N GLY A 49 0.95 -24.54 -13.72
CA GLY A 49 1.67 -23.29 -13.98
C GLY A 49 0.98 -22.05 -13.40
N LEU A 50 -0.36 -22.00 -13.45
CA LEU A 50 -1.15 -20.90 -12.88
C LEU A 50 -1.10 -20.89 -11.33
N THR A 51 -1.11 -22.06 -10.69
CA THR A 51 -1.00 -22.15 -9.22
C THR A 51 0.38 -21.71 -8.73
N LEU A 52 1.46 -22.12 -9.41
CA LEU A 52 2.83 -21.71 -9.08
C LEU A 52 3.02 -20.18 -9.18
N GLY A 53 2.41 -19.54 -10.18
CA GLY A 53 2.45 -18.08 -10.33
C GLY A 53 1.74 -17.35 -9.20
N ALA A 54 0.58 -17.84 -8.77
CA ALA A 54 -0.18 -17.26 -7.66
C ALA A 54 0.50 -17.48 -6.29
N GLU A 55 1.13 -18.63 -6.08
CA GLU A 55 1.92 -18.93 -4.87
C GLU A 55 3.14 -18.01 -4.77
N ARG A 56 3.91 -17.89 -5.84
CA ARG A 56 5.06 -16.98 -5.90
C ARG A 56 4.64 -15.53 -5.66
N LYS A 57 3.48 -15.11 -6.17
CA LYS A 57 2.96 -13.75 -5.95
C LYS A 57 2.59 -13.51 -4.48
N ARG A 58 2.03 -14.52 -3.80
CA ARG A 58 1.76 -14.46 -2.34
C ARG A 58 3.04 -14.37 -1.52
N GLU A 59 4.04 -15.21 -1.81
CA GLU A 59 5.33 -15.17 -1.12
C GLU A 59 6.04 -13.81 -1.29
N MET A 60 6.04 -13.28 -2.51
CA MET A 60 6.59 -11.93 -2.77
C MET A 60 5.81 -10.84 -2.02
N SER A 61 4.49 -10.98 -1.95
CA SER A 61 3.62 -10.06 -1.21
C SER A 61 3.99 -10.04 0.28
N GLU A 62 4.12 -11.22 0.89
CA GLU A 62 4.53 -11.40 2.28
C GLU A 62 5.92 -10.83 2.55
N LEU A 63 6.88 -11.04 1.65
CA LEU A 63 8.23 -10.49 1.77
C LEU A 63 8.26 -8.96 1.83
N VAL A 64 7.43 -8.29 1.04
CA VAL A 64 7.34 -6.82 1.05
C VAL A 64 6.68 -6.30 2.33
N LEU A 65 5.63 -6.97 2.83
CA LEU A 65 5.00 -6.62 4.10
C LEU A 65 5.97 -6.79 5.27
N ASN A 66 6.72 -7.89 5.29
CA ASN A 66 7.77 -8.10 6.28
C ASN A 66 8.84 -7.00 6.19
N ARG A 67 9.21 -6.57 4.98
CA ARG A 67 10.19 -5.48 4.82
C ARG A 67 9.66 -4.14 5.35
N LEU A 68 8.39 -3.81 5.10
CA LEU A 68 7.74 -2.63 5.70
C LEU A 68 7.86 -2.65 7.22
N GLU A 69 7.56 -3.78 7.85
CA GLU A 69 7.64 -3.92 9.30
C GLU A 69 9.08 -3.82 9.81
N MET A 70 9.99 -4.63 9.27
CA MET A 70 11.38 -4.68 9.74
C MET A 70 12.10 -3.34 9.55
N THR A 71 11.94 -2.67 8.41
CA THR A 71 12.56 -1.37 8.18
C THR A 71 12.03 -0.30 9.14
N ARG A 72 10.73 -0.34 9.49
CA ARG A 72 10.16 0.56 10.50
C ARG A 72 10.72 0.29 11.88
N LEU A 73 10.84 -0.97 12.27
CA LEU A 73 11.40 -1.35 13.57
C LEU A 73 12.85 -0.88 13.69
N GLU A 74 13.66 -1.09 12.65
CA GLU A 74 15.04 -0.60 12.62
C GLU A 74 15.12 0.92 12.70
N LEU A 75 14.24 1.64 11.99
CA LEU A 75 14.17 3.10 12.04
C LEU A 75 13.85 3.61 13.45
N LEU A 76 12.83 3.04 14.08
CA LEU A 76 12.41 3.46 15.43
C LEU A 76 13.46 3.10 16.48
N GLU A 77 14.16 1.98 16.32
CA GLU A 77 15.25 1.60 17.21
C GLU A 77 16.44 2.57 17.12
N GLU A 78 16.80 2.99 15.90
CA GLU A 78 17.91 3.93 15.67
C GLU A 78 17.70 5.28 16.38
N VAL A 79 16.45 5.74 16.48
CA VAL A 79 16.10 7.03 17.11
C VAL A 79 15.66 6.91 18.56
N ARG A 80 15.55 5.69 19.10
CA ARG A 80 15.02 5.44 20.43
C ARG A 80 15.92 6.05 21.50
N GLY A 81 15.33 6.88 22.36
CA GLY A 81 16.02 7.44 23.52
C GLY A 81 17.08 8.50 23.20
N LEU A 82 17.16 8.95 21.94
CA LEU A 82 18.02 10.07 21.58
C LEU A 82 17.49 11.37 22.22
N PRO A 83 18.38 12.27 22.69
CA PRO A 83 17.99 13.58 23.19
C PRO A 83 17.32 14.40 22.09
N LEU A 84 16.38 15.28 22.47
CA LEU A 84 15.69 16.14 21.52
C LEU A 84 16.67 17.02 20.75
N GLU A 85 17.70 17.51 21.42
CA GLU A 85 18.75 18.35 20.84
C GLU A 85 19.46 17.63 19.69
N THR A 86 19.70 16.32 19.84
CA THR A 86 20.28 15.48 18.77
C THR A 86 19.30 15.27 17.61
N LEU A 87 18.02 15.11 17.92
CA LEU A 87 16.98 14.87 16.91
C LEU A 87 16.70 16.13 16.06
N GLU A 88 16.76 17.30 16.67
CA GLU A 88 16.57 18.62 16.04
C GLU A 88 17.84 19.17 15.37
N ALA A 89 19.03 18.69 15.79
CA ALA A 89 20.30 19.20 15.29
C ALA A 89 20.36 19.19 13.76
N PRO A 90 20.70 20.34 13.13
CA PRO A 90 20.90 20.39 11.69
C PRO A 90 22.00 19.42 11.26
N ARG A 91 21.79 18.74 10.13
CA ARG A 91 22.82 17.84 9.60
C ARG A 91 24.11 18.61 9.28
N PRO A 92 25.28 18.16 9.77
CA PRO A 92 26.56 18.74 9.38
C PRO A 92 26.78 18.69 7.86
N GLY A 93 27.06 19.85 7.26
CA GLY A 93 27.20 19.98 5.80
C GLY A 93 25.87 20.11 5.05
N GLY A 94 24.77 20.37 5.76
CA GLY A 94 23.45 20.64 5.19
C GLY A 94 22.60 19.39 4.97
N GLY A 95 21.30 19.60 4.78
CA GLY A 95 20.28 18.56 4.70
C GLY A 95 19.39 18.52 5.94
N TRP A 96 18.48 17.56 5.95
CA TRP A 96 17.46 17.45 7.00
C TRP A 96 18.02 16.90 8.32
N SER A 97 17.52 17.44 9.43
CA SER A 97 17.68 16.87 10.77
C SER A 97 17.02 15.49 10.87
N VAL A 98 17.21 14.80 12.00
CA VAL A 98 16.56 13.49 12.20
C VAL A 98 15.04 13.65 12.24
N LEU A 99 14.50 14.64 12.96
CA LEU A 99 13.05 14.89 12.98
C LEU A 99 12.51 15.23 11.58
N GLU A 100 13.21 16.04 10.81
CA GLU A 100 12.78 16.39 9.45
C GLU A 100 12.76 15.17 8.52
N ASN A 101 13.69 14.23 8.66
CA ASN A 101 13.64 12.95 7.95
C ASN A 101 12.42 12.11 8.37
N LEU A 102 12.11 12.04 9.66
CA LEU A 102 10.94 11.30 10.16
C LEU A 102 9.63 11.95 9.68
N GLU A 103 9.54 13.28 9.69
CA GLU A 103 8.39 14.03 9.16
C GLU A 103 8.21 13.78 7.66
N HIS A 104 9.29 13.82 6.90
CA HIS A 104 9.26 13.49 5.47
C HIS A 104 8.73 12.07 5.22
N LEU A 105 9.24 11.08 5.97
CA LEU A 105 8.79 9.69 5.84
C LEU A 105 7.30 9.54 6.14
N ALA A 106 6.82 10.16 7.21
CA ALA A 106 5.40 10.14 7.55
C ALA A 106 4.55 10.81 6.46
N ALA A 107 4.96 11.97 5.96
CA ALA A 107 4.25 12.69 4.91
C ALA A 107 4.20 11.89 3.60
N LEU A 108 5.32 11.28 3.19
CA LEU A 108 5.41 10.47 1.98
C LEU A 108 4.53 9.23 2.07
N GLU A 109 4.63 8.44 3.15
CA GLU A 109 3.80 7.24 3.30
C GLU A 109 2.31 7.59 3.38
N GLY A 110 1.96 8.70 4.03
CA GLY A 110 0.58 9.21 4.05
C GLY A 110 0.05 9.57 2.66
N ALA A 111 0.87 10.24 1.83
CA ALA A 111 0.53 10.56 0.44
C ALA A 111 0.39 9.29 -0.41
N VAL A 112 1.27 8.29 -0.20
CA VAL A 112 1.18 6.99 -0.87
C VAL A 112 -0.10 6.25 -0.49
N ALA A 113 -0.46 6.19 0.80
CA ALA A 113 -1.69 5.56 1.25
C ALA A 113 -2.93 6.19 0.59
N GLN A 114 -2.99 7.53 0.55
CA GLN A 114 -4.06 8.25 -0.14
C GLN A 114 -4.09 7.96 -1.64
N GLY A 115 -2.93 7.99 -2.30
CA GLY A 115 -2.79 7.70 -3.72
C GLY A 115 -3.24 6.27 -4.06
N LEU A 116 -2.90 5.29 -3.21
CA LEU A 116 -3.34 3.90 -3.36
C LEU A 116 -4.86 3.75 -3.23
N SER A 117 -5.47 4.34 -2.21
CA SER A 117 -6.93 4.32 -2.06
C SER A 117 -7.63 4.92 -3.28
N ALA A 118 -7.15 6.06 -3.79
CA ALA A 118 -7.71 6.71 -4.97
C ALA A 118 -7.51 5.88 -6.25
N ALA A 119 -6.30 5.36 -6.47
CA ALA A 119 -5.97 4.58 -7.66
C ALA A 119 -6.76 3.27 -7.72
N LEU A 120 -6.93 2.58 -6.59
CA LEU A 120 -7.68 1.31 -6.51
C LEU A 120 -9.19 1.50 -6.71
N ALA A 121 -9.75 2.65 -6.33
CA ALA A 121 -11.11 3.04 -6.66
C ALA A 121 -11.27 3.52 -8.13
N GLY A 122 -10.16 3.81 -8.79
CA GLY A 122 -10.10 4.39 -10.13
C GLY A 122 -10.10 3.37 -11.28
N PRO A 123 -10.07 3.90 -12.53
CA PRO A 123 -9.97 3.08 -13.73
C PRO A 123 -8.58 2.45 -13.86
N GLU A 124 -8.49 1.43 -14.71
CA GLU A 124 -7.22 0.85 -15.11
C GLU A 124 -6.42 1.81 -15.99
N ARG A 125 -5.10 1.65 -15.95
CA ARG A 125 -4.14 2.47 -16.69
C ARG A 125 -3.33 1.60 -17.63
N SER A 126 -3.21 2.05 -18.87
CA SER A 126 -2.44 1.39 -19.94
C SER A 126 -1.03 1.95 -20.11
N ASP A 127 -0.72 3.05 -19.44
CA ASP A 127 0.55 3.79 -19.54
C ASP A 127 1.53 3.47 -18.39
N LEU A 128 1.16 2.59 -17.47
CA LEU A 128 2.01 2.12 -16.36
C LEU A 128 3.31 1.50 -16.89
N ARG A 129 4.43 1.82 -16.24
CA ARG A 129 5.75 1.25 -16.58
C ARG A 129 6.40 0.64 -15.35
N ARG A 130 7.11 -0.47 -15.55
CA ARG A 130 7.91 -1.10 -14.49
C ARG A 130 9.09 -0.19 -14.14
N ALA A 131 9.02 0.43 -12.97
CA ALA A 131 10.10 1.27 -12.47
C ALA A 131 11.27 0.45 -11.89
N PRO A 132 12.54 0.86 -12.12
CA PRO A 132 13.72 0.26 -11.48
C PRO A 132 13.88 0.78 -10.04
N LEU A 133 13.09 0.24 -9.11
CA LEU A 133 12.96 0.79 -7.74
C LEU A 133 14.27 0.85 -6.94
N GLU A 134 15.23 -0.05 -7.21
CA GLU A 134 16.53 -0.06 -6.54
C GLU A 134 17.32 1.26 -6.75
N LEU A 135 17.01 2.03 -7.80
CA LEU A 135 17.62 3.35 -8.01
C LEU A 135 17.28 4.35 -6.89
N VAL A 136 16.23 4.12 -6.09
CA VAL A 136 15.89 4.97 -4.94
C VAL A 136 16.95 4.87 -3.84
N LYS A 137 17.70 3.75 -3.75
CA LYS A 137 18.78 3.61 -2.78
C LYS A 137 20.05 4.38 -3.17
N ASP A 138 20.19 4.76 -4.44
CA ASP A 138 21.34 5.51 -4.92
C ASP A 138 21.33 6.93 -4.35
N ARG A 139 22.12 7.15 -3.30
CA ARG A 139 22.25 8.44 -2.61
C ARG A 139 23.03 9.49 -3.39
N SER A 140 23.70 9.14 -4.50
CA SER A 140 24.36 10.11 -5.38
C SER A 140 23.35 10.90 -6.23
N ARG A 141 22.13 10.35 -6.38
CA ARG A 141 21.03 11.01 -7.06
C ARG A 141 20.21 11.82 -6.08
N LEU A 142 20.25 13.14 -6.26
CA LEU A 142 19.42 14.09 -5.54
C LEU A 142 18.11 14.27 -6.31
N VAL A 143 17.00 13.96 -5.64
CA VAL A 143 15.66 14.20 -6.15
C VAL A 143 14.98 15.11 -5.15
N ASP A 144 14.56 16.28 -5.60
CA ASP A 144 13.84 17.20 -4.73
C ASP A 144 12.47 16.61 -4.39
N ALA A 145 12.20 16.51 -3.09
CA ALA A 145 10.92 16.05 -2.61
C ALA A 145 9.81 17.02 -3.03
N PRO A 146 8.66 16.55 -3.56
CA PRO A 146 7.53 17.42 -3.84
C PRO A 146 7.11 18.22 -2.61
N ALA A 147 6.65 19.46 -2.80
CA ALA A 147 6.37 20.40 -1.71
C ALA A 147 5.44 19.84 -0.61
N HIS A 148 4.48 18.98 -0.97
CA HIS A 148 3.52 18.40 -0.02
C HIS A 148 4.11 17.31 0.89
N VAL A 149 5.29 16.77 0.56
CA VAL A 149 6.02 15.79 1.39
C VAL A 149 7.33 16.35 1.96
N GLN A 150 7.63 17.63 1.76
CA GLN A 150 8.75 18.27 2.44
C GLN A 150 8.44 18.44 3.93
N PRO A 151 9.45 18.37 4.82
CA PRO A 151 9.27 18.69 6.22
C PRO A 151 8.80 20.14 6.36
N ALA A 152 7.83 20.37 7.24
CA ALA A 152 7.26 21.69 7.51
C ALA A 152 7.37 22.05 9.01
N GLY A 153 8.13 21.28 9.79
CA GLY A 153 8.33 21.51 11.22
C GLY A 153 7.07 21.22 12.02
N ARG A 154 6.30 20.19 11.64
CA ARG A 154 5.06 19.80 12.34
C ARG A 154 5.29 18.76 13.43
N ILE A 155 6.47 18.14 13.45
CA ILE A 155 6.86 17.11 14.40
C ILE A 155 7.96 17.69 15.28
N HIS A 156 7.71 17.71 16.58
CA HIS A 156 8.59 18.34 17.57
C HIS A 156 9.20 17.32 18.54
N THR A 157 8.72 16.07 18.55
CA THR A 157 9.27 15.03 19.44
C THR A 157 9.38 13.68 18.74
N ALA A 158 10.23 12.80 19.27
CA ALA A 158 10.31 11.41 18.82
C ALA A 158 8.97 10.67 18.96
N ALA A 159 8.22 10.94 20.03
CA ALA A 159 6.92 10.32 20.26
C ALA A 159 5.86 10.75 19.23
N GLU A 160 5.84 12.04 18.86
CA GLU A 160 5.00 12.55 17.78
C GLU A 160 5.39 11.92 16.43
N ALA A 161 6.68 11.78 16.17
CA ALA A 161 7.19 11.11 14.98
C ALA A 161 6.74 9.65 14.90
N GLU A 162 6.91 8.90 15.99
CA GLU A 162 6.51 7.50 16.09
C GLU A 162 5.00 7.33 15.88
N GLN A 163 4.19 8.18 16.53
CA GLN A 163 2.74 8.16 16.37
C GLN A 163 2.31 8.49 14.93
N ALA A 164 2.90 9.53 14.32
CA ALA A 164 2.60 9.90 12.94
C ALA A 164 2.95 8.76 11.96
N LEU A 165 4.12 8.14 12.13
CA LEU A 165 4.58 6.99 11.35
C LEU A 165 3.66 5.76 11.54
N ALA A 166 3.23 5.48 12.77
CA ALA A 166 2.29 4.39 13.06
C ALA A 166 0.93 4.62 12.40
N ASP A 167 0.43 5.86 12.43
CA ASP A 167 -0.85 6.22 11.83
C ASP A 167 -0.85 6.08 10.31
N VAL A 168 0.21 6.54 9.63
CA VAL A 168 0.30 6.40 8.17
C VAL A 168 0.55 4.95 7.75
N ARG A 169 1.28 4.15 8.55
CA ARG A 169 1.42 2.70 8.31
C ARG A 169 0.09 1.99 8.36
N ARG A 170 -0.74 2.30 9.36
CA ARG A 170 -2.09 1.75 9.47
C ARG A 170 -2.92 2.09 8.23
N ARG A 171 -2.90 3.35 7.79
CA ARG A 171 -3.63 3.79 6.59
C ARG A 171 -3.12 3.10 5.32
N LEU A 172 -1.80 2.90 5.18
CA LEU A 172 -1.22 2.19 4.06
C LEU A 172 -1.73 0.74 4.00
N LEU A 173 -1.70 0.03 5.14
CA LEU A 173 -2.17 -1.35 5.23
C LEU A 173 -3.67 -1.46 4.96
N GLU A 174 -4.47 -0.53 5.49
CA GLU A 174 -5.91 -0.43 5.21
C GLU A 174 -6.18 -0.21 3.72
N ALA A 175 -5.42 0.66 3.06
CA ALA A 175 -5.58 0.99 1.64
C ALA A 175 -5.34 -0.22 0.72
N ILE A 176 -4.50 -1.17 1.12
CA ILE A 176 -4.13 -2.33 0.29
C ILE A 176 -4.80 -3.65 0.73
N ALA A 177 -5.45 -3.68 1.90
CA ALA A 177 -5.91 -4.90 2.55
C ALA A 177 -6.78 -5.81 1.64
N ALA A 178 -7.61 -5.22 0.78
CA ALA A 178 -8.53 -5.95 -0.10
C ALA A 178 -7.89 -6.39 -1.43
N ASP A 179 -6.87 -5.67 -1.90
CA ASP A 179 -6.35 -5.79 -3.27
C ASP A 179 -4.92 -6.33 -3.33
N TYR A 180 -4.21 -6.40 -2.20
CA TYR A 180 -2.80 -6.77 -2.19
C TYR A 180 -2.55 -8.18 -2.76
N GLY A 181 -1.55 -8.31 -3.64
CA GLY A 181 -1.27 -9.55 -4.36
C GLY A 181 -2.23 -9.86 -5.53
N THR A 182 -3.27 -9.06 -5.77
CA THR A 182 -4.19 -9.27 -6.91
C THR A 182 -3.71 -8.58 -8.19
N GLU A 183 -4.33 -8.87 -9.34
CA GLU A 183 -4.06 -8.17 -10.61
C GLU A 183 -4.43 -6.69 -10.55
N ARG A 184 -5.38 -6.30 -9.69
CA ARG A 184 -5.82 -4.90 -9.57
C ARG A 184 -4.68 -3.97 -9.15
N MET A 185 -3.73 -4.46 -8.35
CA MET A 185 -2.54 -3.72 -7.94
C MET A 185 -1.56 -3.47 -9.11
N GLU A 186 -1.62 -4.28 -10.17
CA GLU A 186 -0.74 -4.17 -11.34
C GLU A 186 -1.33 -3.26 -12.42
N THR A 187 -2.65 -3.22 -12.55
CA THR A 187 -3.35 -2.48 -13.62
C THR A 187 -3.80 -1.07 -13.21
N ARG A 188 -3.64 -0.70 -11.93
CA ARG A 188 -3.98 0.61 -11.39
C ARG A 188 -2.75 1.24 -10.75
N GLY A 189 -2.67 2.56 -10.74
CA GLY A 189 -1.48 3.25 -10.30
C GLY A 189 -1.53 4.76 -10.50
N PHE A 190 -0.47 5.44 -10.07
CA PHE A 190 -0.37 6.91 -10.09
C PHE A 190 1.09 7.35 -10.30
N GLU A 191 1.27 8.65 -10.60
CA GLU A 191 2.56 9.23 -10.98
C GLU A 191 3.57 9.25 -9.84
N HIS A 192 4.77 8.74 -10.09
CA HIS A 192 5.96 8.94 -9.25
C HIS A 192 6.85 10.06 -9.81
N PRO A 193 7.37 10.99 -8.99
CA PRO A 193 8.16 12.14 -9.47
C PRO A 193 9.34 11.79 -10.38
N LEU A 194 10.04 10.69 -10.10
CA LEU A 194 11.20 10.24 -10.88
C LEU A 194 10.85 9.22 -11.97
N PHE A 195 9.83 8.39 -11.76
CA PHE A 195 9.62 7.18 -12.56
C PHE A 195 8.37 7.27 -13.44
N GLY A 196 7.58 8.33 -13.30
CA GLY A 196 6.33 8.52 -14.02
C GLY A 196 5.25 7.52 -13.56
N PRO A 197 4.38 7.06 -14.47
CA PRO A 197 3.28 6.17 -14.15
C PRO A 197 3.74 4.83 -13.54
N MET A 198 3.46 4.61 -12.26
CA MET A 198 3.80 3.38 -11.54
C MET A 198 2.57 2.64 -11.04
N SER A 199 2.60 1.31 -11.09
CA SER A 199 1.51 0.49 -10.54
C SER A 199 1.42 0.62 -9.03
N ALA A 200 0.22 0.39 -8.48
CA ALA A 200 -0.02 0.36 -7.04
C ALA A 200 0.88 -0.67 -6.35
N ALA A 201 1.12 -1.83 -6.98
CA ALA A 201 2.05 -2.83 -6.48
C ALA A 201 3.46 -2.25 -6.29
N GLN A 202 3.98 -1.53 -7.28
CA GLN A 202 5.32 -0.94 -7.19
C GLN A 202 5.40 0.21 -6.17
N TRP A 203 4.31 0.94 -5.93
CA TRP A 203 4.26 1.92 -4.84
C TRP A 203 4.42 1.26 -3.47
N VAL A 204 3.78 0.10 -3.24
CA VAL A 204 3.96 -0.66 -1.99
C VAL A 204 5.38 -1.21 -1.88
N GLU A 205 5.95 -1.73 -2.98
CA GLU A 205 7.35 -2.17 -3.03
C GLU A 205 8.34 -1.02 -2.73
N LEU A 206 8.01 0.21 -3.12
CA LEU A 206 8.87 1.39 -2.98
C LEU A 206 8.99 1.87 -1.53
N VAL A 207 7.90 1.91 -0.77
CA VAL A 207 7.87 2.48 0.60
C VAL A 207 9.01 1.98 1.49
N PRO A 208 9.24 0.65 1.67
CA PRO A 208 10.33 0.19 2.52
C PRO A 208 11.73 0.51 1.97
N LEU A 209 11.89 0.61 0.64
CA LEU A 209 13.17 0.99 0.04
C LEU A 209 13.50 2.46 0.31
N HIS A 210 12.47 3.32 0.25
CA HIS A 210 12.60 4.74 0.57
C HIS A 210 12.87 4.96 2.06
N GLU A 211 12.15 4.24 2.93
CA GLU A 211 12.39 4.29 4.38
C GLU A 211 13.82 3.86 4.73
N ALA A 212 14.31 2.76 4.15
CA ALA A 212 15.69 2.29 4.35
C ALA A 212 16.74 3.32 3.87
N ARG A 213 16.47 4.03 2.77
CA ARG A 213 17.35 5.12 2.30
C ARG A 213 17.46 6.24 3.35
N HIS A 214 16.34 6.66 3.94
CA HIS A 214 16.32 7.71 4.96
C HIS A 214 16.89 7.24 6.29
N LEU A 215 16.72 5.97 6.67
CA LEU A 215 17.42 5.37 7.81
C LEU A 215 18.94 5.52 7.66
N GLU A 216 19.49 5.24 6.48
CA GLU A 216 20.92 5.44 6.21
C GLU A 216 21.35 6.92 6.22
N GLN A 217 20.44 7.85 5.91
CA GLN A 217 20.70 9.28 6.06
C GLN A 217 20.71 9.70 7.53
N ILE A 218 19.77 9.19 8.33
CA ILE A 218 19.73 9.41 9.79
C ILE A 218 21.01 8.91 10.43
N ARG A 219 21.41 7.66 10.13
CA ARG A 219 22.69 7.08 10.61
C ARG A 219 23.90 7.93 10.23
N ASP A 220 23.94 8.46 9.01
CA ASP A 220 25.00 9.37 8.57
C ASP A 220 25.00 10.69 9.32
N THR A 221 23.82 11.28 9.56
CA THR A 221 23.67 12.49 10.37
C THR A 221 24.15 12.26 11.80
N LEU A 222 23.72 11.18 12.45
CA LEU A 222 24.11 10.84 13.82
C LEU A 222 25.61 10.65 13.97
N ARG A 223 26.26 9.93 13.06
CA ARG A 223 27.73 9.79 13.06
C ARG A 223 28.42 11.15 12.94
N ARG A 224 27.97 12.00 12.01
CA ARG A 224 28.56 13.33 11.80
C ARG A 224 28.40 14.25 13.01
N LEU A 225 27.32 14.12 13.78
CA LEU A 225 27.11 14.88 15.01
C LEU A 225 28.02 14.42 16.15
N GLN A 226 28.47 13.16 16.14
CA GLN A 226 29.43 12.62 17.11
C GLN A 226 30.88 13.02 16.80
N ASP A 227 31.19 13.27 15.52
CA ASP A 227 32.54 13.65 15.05
C ASP A 227 32.82 15.16 15.20
N GLN A 228 31.93 15.92 15.83
CA GLN A 228 32.03 17.37 16.09
C GLN A 228 32.42 17.68 17.53
#